data_AF-A0A410RR46-F1
#
_entry.id   AF-A0A410RR46-F1
#
_cell.length_a   1.000
_cell.length_b   1.000
_cell.length_c   1.000
_cell.angle_alpha   90.00
_cell.angle_beta   90.00
_cell.angle_gamma   90.00
#
_symmetry.space_group_name_H-M   'P 1'
#
loop_
_entity.id
_entity.type
_entity.pdbx_description
1 polymer ?
#
loop_
_entity_poly.entity_id
_entity_poly.type
_entity_poly.pdbx_seq_one_letter_code
_entity_poly.pdbx_strand_id
1 'polypeptide(L)'
;MSRWTPFLFLLTAGLMACGSPAESPEVPAVPSERTHIRAAYDDGQPVVNASVRLNGVEAGWTDSSGELTLELSQGQHQFELQLGTGDDTFSRLEQTLEKGTEPQEVSVRLPRPVRMLAPSEVTTSSVHLVWEQSDDRKFREYKVYASRSPAFDETNGVLVHVGTEVSQTDFQLMGRYVGGGLLLSADTHLYFRVFVLGENGTLAGSNVLHVQTPKWANEANFTRSYRLTLERNFAGAWPIFGVAYDGSSLWFLYRQDVGGYYDPDTLTLVQRDPATLAVLNTFVFEDYRVPTGMTWDGSSLWVSLGGSNNRQLISINPVTGAHEQAFVTTEGTESLAWTGSLLLQSKGYIQGPIERVDLATGGIAGTLINPFTQRGVHRAAGIAYRPGEIWGSDLTQSDLVILDDAGVHIGVVASASIYRHMTFMGDRLVGITGDSLVHVLKVDPQ
;
A
#
# COMPACT_ATOMS: atom_id res chain seq x y z
N MET A 1 6.74 -8.85 -91.38
CA MET A 1 8.05 -9.30 -90.83
C MET A 1 9.15 -8.51 -91.52
N SER A 2 10.27 -8.22 -90.84
CA SER A 2 11.47 -7.48 -91.33
C SER A 2 11.19 -6.04 -91.82
N ARG A 3 11.67 -4.93 -91.21
CA ARG A 3 13.06 -4.51 -90.90
C ARG A 3 13.85 -4.15 -92.17
N TRP A 4 14.05 -2.84 -92.46
CA TRP A 4 15.37 -2.18 -92.66
C TRP A 4 15.29 -0.67 -93.02
N THR A 5 16.40 0.04 -92.72
CA THR A 5 16.80 1.43 -93.04
C THR A 5 17.52 1.51 -94.42
N PRO A 6 17.79 2.68 -95.06
CA PRO A 6 18.75 3.76 -94.68
C PRO A 6 18.13 5.19 -94.84
N PHE A 7 18.79 6.37 -94.88
CA PHE A 7 20.20 6.86 -94.94
C PHE A 7 20.35 8.11 -93.98
N LEU A 8 21.19 9.18 -94.07
CA LEU A 8 22.11 9.77 -95.07
C LEU A 8 23.23 10.66 -94.41
N PHE A 9 24.10 11.26 -95.23
CA PHE A 9 25.23 12.19 -95.04
C PHE A 9 25.31 13.23 -93.90
N LEU A 10 26.53 13.41 -93.36
CA LEU A 10 27.40 14.62 -93.42
C LEU A 10 28.78 14.27 -92.77
N LEU A 11 29.94 14.19 -93.45
CA LEU A 11 30.84 15.19 -94.07
C LEU A 11 31.82 15.95 -93.12
N THR A 12 33.02 15.39 -92.96
CA THR A 12 34.38 16.01 -92.81
C THR A 12 34.62 17.30 -92.01
N ALA A 13 35.57 17.20 -91.06
CA ALA A 13 36.53 18.27 -90.70
C ALA A 13 37.88 17.64 -90.28
N GLY A 14 39.00 18.38 -90.36
CA GLY A 14 40.37 17.88 -90.17
C GLY A 14 41.05 18.24 -88.85
N LEU A 15 42.30 17.77 -88.65
CA LEU A 15 43.09 17.99 -87.43
C LEU A 15 43.53 19.44 -87.24
N MET A 16 43.51 19.89 -85.99
CA MET A 16 44.58 20.74 -85.43
C MET A 16 45.02 20.16 -84.09
N ALA A 17 46.32 20.21 -83.79
CA ALA A 17 46.85 19.84 -82.49
C ALA A 17 46.74 21.03 -81.52
N CYS A 18 46.44 20.74 -80.25
CA CYS A 18 46.56 21.70 -79.16
C CYS A 18 47.18 21.01 -77.94
N GLY A 19 47.84 21.78 -77.06
CA GLY A 19 48.68 21.26 -75.99
C GLY A 19 47.92 20.61 -74.83
N SER A 20 48.68 19.96 -73.95
CA SER A 20 48.22 19.37 -72.68
C SER A 20 47.52 20.40 -71.79
N PRO A 21 46.27 20.14 -71.33
CA PRO A 21 45.71 20.80 -70.16
C PRO A 21 46.55 20.47 -68.92
N ALA A 22 46.56 21.37 -67.94
CA ALA A 22 47.35 21.24 -66.72
C ALA A 22 46.89 20.08 -65.81
N GLU A 23 47.75 19.71 -64.86
CA GLU A 23 47.32 18.99 -63.66
C GLU A 23 46.17 19.78 -63.00
N SER A 24 45.09 19.07 -62.65
CA SER A 24 44.02 19.68 -61.86
C SER A 24 44.59 20.00 -60.47
N PRO A 25 44.38 21.22 -59.93
CA PRO A 25 44.81 21.51 -58.57
C PRO A 25 44.12 20.54 -57.61
N GLU A 26 44.90 19.94 -56.72
CA GLU A 26 44.39 19.07 -55.67
C GLU A 26 43.49 19.91 -54.76
N VAL A 27 42.19 19.61 -54.78
CA VAL A 27 41.21 20.34 -53.98
C VAL A 27 41.51 20.04 -52.51
N PRO A 28 41.81 21.05 -51.67
CA PRO A 28 42.08 20.80 -50.26
C PRO A 28 40.86 20.12 -49.65
N ALA A 29 41.08 18.98 -49.00
CA ALA A 29 40.00 18.19 -48.43
C ALA A 29 39.17 19.07 -47.48
N VAL A 30 37.87 19.18 -47.76
CA VAL A 30 36.93 19.85 -46.86
C VAL A 30 36.98 19.11 -45.52
N PRO A 31 37.26 19.78 -44.38
CA PRO A 31 37.31 19.12 -43.08
C PRO A 31 35.98 18.39 -42.83
N SER A 32 36.05 17.07 -42.63
CA SER A 32 34.83 16.29 -42.44
C SER A 32 34.30 16.51 -41.03
N GLU A 33 33.22 17.28 -40.95
CA GLU A 33 32.43 17.49 -39.73
C GLU A 33 31.82 16.17 -39.19
N ARG A 34 31.90 15.09 -39.96
CA ARG A 34 31.37 13.77 -39.66
C ARG A 34 32.00 13.13 -38.43
N THR A 35 31.10 12.70 -37.56
CA THR A 35 31.35 11.94 -36.34
C THR A 35 30.55 10.65 -36.45
N HIS A 36 31.25 9.51 -36.47
CA HIS A 36 30.66 8.19 -36.60
C HIS A 36 30.52 7.57 -35.22
N ILE A 37 29.29 7.33 -34.77
CA ILE A 37 28.96 6.74 -33.48
C ILE A 37 28.74 5.25 -33.68
N ARG A 38 29.35 4.44 -32.83
CA ARG A 38 29.22 2.99 -32.78
C ARG A 38 28.74 2.59 -31.39
N ALA A 39 27.46 2.27 -31.25
CA ALA A 39 26.83 1.91 -29.99
C ALA A 39 26.67 0.39 -29.87
N ALA A 40 27.31 -0.20 -28.85
CA ALA A 40 27.21 -1.61 -28.53
C ALA A 40 26.81 -1.82 -27.05
N TYR A 41 26.24 -2.98 -26.75
CA TYR A 41 26.16 -3.48 -25.39
C TYR A 41 27.53 -3.99 -24.94
N ASP A 42 27.72 -4.22 -23.64
CA ASP A 42 29.01 -4.67 -23.13
C ASP A 42 29.38 -6.11 -23.58
N ASP A 43 28.40 -6.92 -23.98
CA ASP A 43 28.57 -8.20 -24.67
C ASP A 43 29.02 -8.09 -26.15
N GLY A 44 28.96 -6.88 -26.72
CA GLY A 44 29.34 -6.58 -28.12
C GLY A 44 28.19 -6.62 -29.13
N GLN A 45 26.94 -6.89 -28.73
CA GLN A 45 25.78 -6.78 -29.61
C GLN A 45 25.48 -5.30 -29.93
N PRO A 46 24.95 -4.97 -31.13
CA PRO A 46 24.60 -3.59 -31.48
C PRO A 46 23.44 -3.05 -30.65
N VAL A 47 23.49 -1.76 -30.29
CA VAL A 47 22.37 -1.04 -29.68
C VAL A 47 21.53 -0.44 -30.81
N VAL A 48 20.51 -1.18 -31.26
CA VAL A 48 19.63 -0.79 -32.36
C VAL A 48 18.50 0.12 -31.87
N ASN A 49 18.13 1.15 -32.66
CA ASN A 49 17.05 2.10 -32.38
C ASN A 49 17.19 2.85 -31.02
N ALA A 50 18.41 3.16 -30.59
CA ALA A 50 18.63 4.11 -29.51
C ALA A 50 18.57 5.54 -30.06
N SER A 51 17.91 6.45 -29.35
CA SER A 51 17.94 7.87 -29.68
C SER A 51 19.27 8.48 -29.26
N VAL A 52 19.81 9.33 -30.12
CA VAL A 52 20.97 10.17 -29.84
C VAL A 52 20.53 11.61 -29.77
N ARG A 53 20.93 12.30 -28.70
CA ARG A 53 20.73 13.73 -28.51
C ARG A 53 22.06 14.44 -28.34
N LEU A 54 22.10 15.68 -28.82
CA LEU A 54 23.23 16.60 -28.73
C LEU A 54 22.74 17.91 -28.11
N ASN A 55 23.36 18.33 -27.00
CA ASN A 55 23.00 19.53 -26.26
C ASN A 55 21.49 19.61 -25.92
N GLY A 56 20.86 18.46 -25.67
CA GLY A 56 19.43 18.32 -25.37
C GLY A 56 18.49 18.22 -26.59
N VAL A 57 18.99 18.26 -27.82
CA VAL A 57 18.20 18.18 -29.06
C VAL A 57 18.39 16.80 -29.71
N GLU A 58 17.30 16.18 -30.18
CA GLU A 58 17.38 14.90 -30.91
C GLU A 58 18.14 15.07 -32.23
N ALA A 59 19.16 14.23 -32.42
CA ALA A 59 20.08 14.28 -33.56
C ALA A 59 19.94 13.08 -34.50
N GLY A 60 19.40 11.96 -34.03
CA GLY A 60 19.14 10.78 -34.84
C GLY A 60 18.90 9.53 -34.00
N TRP A 61 18.86 8.38 -34.68
CA TRP A 61 18.61 7.07 -34.09
C TRP A 61 19.62 6.05 -34.66
N THR A 62 20.13 5.14 -33.83
CA THR A 62 21.09 4.11 -34.28
C THR A 62 20.44 3.05 -35.16
N ASP A 63 21.14 2.61 -36.20
CA ASP A 63 20.67 1.64 -37.18
C ASP A 63 20.70 0.18 -36.65
N SER A 64 20.40 -0.80 -37.52
CA SER A 64 20.49 -2.24 -37.22
C SER A 64 21.90 -2.75 -36.88
N SER A 65 22.93 -1.95 -37.16
CA SER A 65 24.35 -2.19 -36.87
C SER A 65 24.80 -1.50 -35.57
N GLY A 66 23.91 -0.74 -34.92
CA GLY A 66 24.23 0.12 -33.78
C GLY A 66 24.97 1.41 -34.18
N GLU A 67 24.95 1.78 -35.46
CA GLU A 67 25.73 2.90 -36.00
C GLU A 67 24.85 4.13 -36.27
N LEU A 68 25.45 5.31 -36.13
CA LEU A 68 24.87 6.59 -36.55
C LEU A 68 25.99 7.53 -36.98
N THR A 69 25.81 8.30 -38.07
CA THR A 69 26.78 9.32 -38.49
C THR A 69 26.14 10.69 -38.42
N LEU A 70 26.76 11.60 -37.65
CA LEU A 70 26.30 12.97 -37.43
C LEU A 70 27.34 13.97 -37.94
N GLU A 71 26.90 15.14 -38.40
CA GLU A 71 27.80 16.25 -38.74
C GLU A 71 27.83 17.22 -37.54
N LEU A 72 29.02 17.41 -36.95
CA LEU A 72 29.25 18.17 -35.72
C LEU A 72 30.16 19.37 -35.98
N SER A 73 29.75 20.53 -35.45
CA SER A 73 30.64 21.68 -35.28
C SER A 73 31.80 21.37 -34.33
N GLN A 74 32.92 22.06 -34.52
CA GLN A 74 34.08 21.95 -33.62
C GLN A 74 33.76 22.48 -32.21
N GLY A 75 34.40 21.89 -31.19
CA GLY A 75 34.21 22.24 -29.78
C GLY A 75 33.51 21.15 -28.98
N GLN A 76 32.97 21.52 -27.82
CA GLN A 76 32.36 20.59 -26.86
C GLN A 76 30.84 20.47 -27.05
N HIS A 77 30.34 19.23 -26.99
CA HIS A 77 28.93 18.87 -27.08
C HIS A 77 28.56 17.92 -25.95
N GLN A 78 27.42 18.13 -25.30
CA GLN A 78 26.83 17.11 -24.42
C GLN A 78 26.13 16.08 -25.28
N PHE A 79 26.54 14.82 -25.16
CA PHE A 79 26.01 13.68 -25.88
C PHE A 79 25.21 12.80 -24.91
N GLU A 80 23.95 12.56 -25.25
CA GLU A 80 23.07 11.59 -24.59
C GLU A 80 22.72 10.49 -25.60
N LEU A 81 22.97 9.23 -25.24
CA LEU A 81 22.43 8.05 -25.93
C LEU A 81 21.40 7.40 -25.00
N GLN A 82 20.16 7.21 -25.47
CA GLN A 82 19.09 6.57 -24.69
C GLN A 82 18.40 5.46 -25.49
N LEU A 83 18.19 4.30 -24.87
CA LEU A 83 17.29 3.26 -25.37
C LEU A 83 16.29 2.89 -24.28
N GLY A 84 14.99 3.01 -24.57
CA GLY A 84 13.91 2.43 -23.76
C GLY A 84 13.36 1.16 -24.40
N THR A 85 13.00 0.17 -23.59
CA THR A 85 12.30 -1.04 -24.02
C THR A 85 10.80 -0.94 -23.73
N GLY A 86 10.00 -1.83 -24.32
CA GLY A 86 8.53 -1.84 -24.14
C GLY A 86 8.03 -2.33 -22.77
N ASP A 87 8.92 -2.73 -21.87
CA ASP A 87 8.68 -3.16 -20.49
C ASP A 87 9.29 -2.19 -19.45
N ASP A 88 9.19 -0.89 -19.76
CA ASP A 88 9.70 0.28 -19.02
C ASP A 88 11.21 0.36 -18.77
N THR A 89 11.99 -0.69 -19.04
CA THR A 89 13.46 -0.67 -18.83
C THR A 89 14.13 0.34 -19.76
N PHE A 90 15.27 0.90 -19.35
CA PHE A 90 16.09 1.71 -20.24
C PHE A 90 17.58 1.58 -19.93
N SER A 91 18.42 1.83 -20.94
CA SER A 91 19.84 2.17 -20.78
C SER A 91 20.11 3.57 -21.31
N ARG A 92 20.98 4.32 -20.63
CA ARG A 92 21.41 5.67 -20.98
C ARG A 92 22.92 5.81 -20.79
N LEU A 93 23.54 6.67 -21.59
CA LEU A 93 24.89 7.21 -21.38
C LEU A 93 24.85 8.72 -21.61
N GLU A 94 25.36 9.49 -20.66
CA GLU A 94 25.57 10.93 -20.80
C GLU A 94 27.07 11.23 -20.68
N GLN A 95 27.66 11.87 -21.68
CA GLN A 95 29.08 12.23 -21.71
C GLN A 95 29.33 13.50 -22.53
N THR A 96 30.42 14.21 -22.25
CA THR A 96 30.88 15.33 -23.10
C THR A 96 31.79 14.81 -24.21
N LEU A 97 31.42 15.10 -25.46
CA LEU A 97 32.28 14.89 -26.63
C LEU A 97 33.01 16.19 -26.98
N GLU A 98 34.26 16.09 -27.42
CA GLU A 98 35.02 17.21 -27.99
C GLU A 98 35.39 16.89 -29.44
N LYS A 99 34.91 17.73 -30.38
CA LYS A 99 35.07 17.55 -31.83
C LYS A 99 36.19 18.44 -32.36
N GLY A 100 37.20 17.80 -32.96
CA GLY A 100 38.31 18.45 -33.67
C GLY A 100 38.06 18.63 -35.18
N THR A 101 39.11 18.98 -35.92
CA THR A 101 39.10 19.13 -37.39
C THR A 101 38.86 17.82 -38.12
N GLU A 102 39.44 16.73 -37.62
CA GLU A 102 39.43 15.41 -38.26
C GLU A 102 38.10 14.66 -38.06
N PRO A 103 37.77 13.69 -38.93
CA PRO A 103 36.66 12.78 -38.68
C PRO A 103 36.91 11.97 -37.41
N GLN A 104 35.85 11.74 -36.64
CA GLN A 104 35.93 11.17 -35.29
C GLN A 104 35.06 9.91 -35.19
N GLU A 105 35.63 8.79 -34.70
CA GLU A 105 34.84 7.61 -34.31
C GLU A 105 34.58 7.64 -32.79
N VAL A 106 33.32 7.46 -32.40
CA VAL A 106 32.82 7.51 -31.03
C VAL A 106 32.21 6.15 -30.70
N SER A 107 33.05 5.23 -30.21
CA SER A 107 32.58 3.94 -29.70
C SER A 107 32.03 4.09 -28.29
N VAL A 108 30.77 3.71 -28.09
CA VAL A 108 30.07 3.78 -26.80
C VAL A 108 29.53 2.41 -26.39
N ARG A 109 29.57 2.14 -25.09
CA ARG A 109 29.08 0.91 -24.47
C ARG A 109 27.96 1.21 -23.49
N LEU A 110 26.83 0.53 -23.64
CA LEU A 110 25.74 0.53 -22.67
C LEU A 110 25.70 -0.81 -21.91
N PRO A 111 25.47 -0.80 -20.59
CA PRO A 111 25.10 -2.00 -19.87
C PRO A 111 23.69 -2.46 -20.25
N ARG A 112 23.36 -3.73 -20.02
CA ARG A 112 21.98 -4.19 -20.13
C ARG A 112 21.19 -3.81 -18.87
N PRO A 113 19.91 -3.40 -19.00
CA PRO A 113 19.06 -3.19 -17.82
C PRO A 113 18.84 -4.53 -17.11
N VAL A 114 19.25 -4.61 -15.85
CA VAL A 114 18.92 -5.75 -14.98
C VAL A 114 17.41 -5.78 -14.75
N ARG A 115 16.81 -6.97 -14.65
CA ARG A 115 15.38 -7.09 -14.38
C ARG A 115 15.12 -7.32 -12.89
N MET A 116 14.13 -6.62 -12.36
CA MET A 116 13.56 -6.88 -11.04
C MET A 116 12.69 -8.13 -11.13
N LEU A 117 13.01 -9.13 -10.30
CA LEU A 117 12.30 -10.39 -10.23
C LEU A 117 11.10 -10.28 -9.27
N ALA A 118 10.28 -11.33 -9.20
CA ALA A 118 9.27 -11.44 -8.14
C ALA A 118 9.95 -11.47 -6.76
N PRO A 119 9.41 -10.80 -5.72
CA PRO A 119 10.00 -10.79 -4.40
C PRO A 119 9.97 -12.19 -3.77
N SER A 120 11.03 -12.55 -3.05
CA SER A 120 11.16 -13.84 -2.35
C SER A 120 10.28 -13.94 -1.10
N GLU A 121 10.01 -12.81 -0.45
CA GLU A 121 9.15 -12.69 0.73
C GLU A 121 8.40 -11.35 0.69
N VAL A 122 7.11 -11.37 1.06
CA VAL A 122 6.28 -10.18 1.27
C VAL A 122 5.43 -10.39 2.52
N THR A 123 5.50 -9.48 3.48
CA THR A 123 4.66 -9.47 4.70
C THR A 123 3.92 -8.14 4.84
N THR A 124 3.23 -7.91 5.95
CA THR A 124 2.63 -6.61 6.28
C THR A 124 3.66 -5.51 6.56
N SER A 125 4.95 -5.83 6.74
CA SER A 125 5.99 -4.85 7.13
C SER A 125 7.41 -5.11 6.56
N SER A 126 7.59 -6.17 5.77
CA SER A 126 8.83 -6.52 5.02
C SER A 126 8.53 -6.82 3.54
N VAL A 127 9.51 -6.50 2.68
CA VAL A 127 9.59 -6.97 1.28
C VAL A 127 11.03 -7.36 0.99
N HIS A 128 11.27 -8.60 0.56
CA HIS A 128 12.57 -9.05 0.08
C HIS A 128 12.63 -8.95 -1.44
N LEU A 129 13.35 -7.94 -1.94
CA LEU A 129 13.54 -7.64 -3.35
C LEU A 129 14.71 -8.44 -3.90
N VAL A 130 14.60 -8.91 -5.15
CA VAL A 130 15.65 -9.64 -5.88
C VAL A 130 15.70 -9.13 -7.32
N TRP A 131 16.90 -9.00 -7.90
CA TRP A 131 17.13 -8.60 -9.29
C TRP A 131 18.19 -9.48 -9.98
N GLU A 132 18.31 -9.36 -11.30
CA GLU A 132 19.38 -10.01 -12.05
C GLU A 132 20.74 -9.34 -11.79
N GLN A 133 21.84 -10.11 -11.83
CA GLN A 133 23.19 -9.53 -11.77
C GLN A 133 23.49 -8.74 -13.05
N SER A 134 24.08 -7.55 -12.90
CA SER A 134 24.51 -6.72 -14.04
C SER A 134 25.70 -7.32 -14.81
N ASP A 135 25.69 -7.09 -16.12
CA ASP A 135 26.80 -7.39 -17.05
C ASP A 135 27.76 -6.22 -17.28
N ASP A 136 27.53 -5.06 -16.63
CA ASP A 136 28.33 -3.84 -16.77
C ASP A 136 29.77 -4.07 -16.30
N ARG A 137 30.74 -4.02 -17.23
CA ARG A 137 32.18 -4.14 -16.92
C ARG A 137 32.72 -2.92 -16.18
N LYS A 138 31.93 -1.86 -16.09
CA LYS A 138 32.15 -0.62 -15.36
C LYS A 138 31.12 -0.40 -14.25
N PHE A 139 30.42 -1.44 -13.81
CA PHE A 139 29.55 -1.42 -12.63
C PHE A 139 30.18 -0.66 -11.46
N ARG A 140 29.45 0.31 -10.89
CA ARG A 140 29.82 1.06 -9.69
C ARG A 140 28.88 0.78 -8.52
N GLU A 141 27.58 0.82 -8.77
CA GLU A 141 26.55 0.61 -7.74
C GLU A 141 25.18 0.23 -8.33
N TYR A 142 24.42 -0.58 -7.59
CA TYR A 142 22.96 -0.63 -7.68
C TYR A 142 22.36 0.44 -6.78
N LYS A 143 21.35 1.17 -7.26
CA LYS A 143 20.46 1.97 -6.42
C LYS A 143 19.04 1.44 -6.51
N VAL A 144 18.46 1.06 -5.37
CA VAL A 144 17.08 0.61 -5.29
C VAL A 144 16.20 1.78 -4.86
N TYR A 145 15.22 2.12 -5.69
CA TYR A 145 14.23 3.15 -5.41
C TYR A 145 12.84 2.53 -5.25
N ALA A 146 12.00 3.17 -4.42
CA ALA A 146 10.62 2.80 -4.15
C ALA A 146 9.68 4.00 -4.36
N SER A 147 8.44 3.74 -4.77
CA SER A 147 7.41 4.76 -4.96
C SER A 147 6.01 4.22 -4.65
N ARG A 148 5.07 5.13 -4.39
CA ARG A 148 3.61 4.83 -4.37
C ARG A 148 2.93 5.13 -5.72
N SER A 149 3.70 5.59 -6.72
CA SER A 149 3.30 5.80 -8.12
C SER A 149 4.03 4.78 -9.02
N PRO A 150 3.37 4.19 -10.03
CA PRO A 150 4.06 3.36 -11.03
C PRO A 150 5.01 4.18 -11.91
N ALA A 151 4.64 5.41 -12.24
CA ALA A 151 5.50 6.35 -12.95
C ALA A 151 6.44 7.03 -11.93
N PHE A 152 7.70 6.60 -11.91
CA PHE A 152 8.77 7.20 -11.11
C PHE A 152 10.16 6.88 -11.67
N ASP A 153 11.15 7.65 -11.23
CA ASP A 153 12.57 7.54 -11.60
C ASP A 153 13.49 7.87 -10.40
N GLU A 154 14.78 8.05 -10.64
CA GLU A 154 15.80 8.36 -9.62
C GLU A 154 15.69 9.76 -9.00
N THR A 155 14.89 10.66 -9.59
CA THR A 155 14.71 12.07 -9.17
C THR A 155 13.49 12.28 -8.27
N ASN A 156 12.45 11.46 -8.45
CA ASN A 156 11.17 11.55 -7.73
C ASN A 156 10.85 10.30 -6.90
N GLY A 157 11.56 9.18 -7.11
CA GLY A 157 11.49 8.00 -6.27
C GLY A 157 12.19 8.18 -4.92
N VAL A 158 11.81 7.35 -3.95
CA VAL A 158 12.49 7.26 -2.65
C VAL A 158 13.63 6.26 -2.75
N LEU A 159 14.89 6.72 -2.69
CA LEU A 159 16.05 5.84 -2.56
C LEU A 159 15.93 5.03 -1.25
N VAL A 160 15.85 3.70 -1.34
CA VAL A 160 15.74 2.77 -0.19
C VAL A 160 17.03 2.00 0.09
N HIS A 161 17.85 1.72 -0.93
CA HIS A 161 19.10 0.99 -0.77
C HIS A 161 20.15 1.38 -1.82
N VAL A 162 21.43 1.20 -1.48
CA VAL A 162 22.60 1.31 -2.37
C VAL A 162 23.51 0.12 -2.09
N GLY A 163 23.89 -0.62 -3.14
CA GLY A 163 24.79 -1.78 -3.05
C GLY A 163 25.96 -1.63 -4.03
N THR A 164 27.19 -1.73 -3.54
CA THR A 164 28.43 -1.49 -4.33
C THR A 164 29.11 -2.77 -4.83
N GLU A 165 28.59 -3.95 -4.47
CA GLU A 165 29.10 -5.23 -4.96
C GLU A 165 28.19 -5.73 -6.10
N VAL A 166 28.76 -6.05 -7.26
CA VAL A 166 27.97 -6.49 -8.44
C VAL A 166 27.18 -7.78 -8.18
N SER A 167 27.68 -8.63 -7.29
CA SER A 167 27.03 -9.87 -6.85
C SER A 167 25.95 -9.66 -5.78
N GLN A 168 25.73 -8.44 -5.28
CA GLN A 168 24.63 -8.16 -4.37
C GLN A 168 23.34 -7.95 -5.17
N THR A 169 22.59 -9.04 -5.36
CA THR A 169 21.37 -9.08 -6.19
C THR A 169 20.08 -9.06 -5.39
N ASP A 170 20.13 -8.78 -4.09
CA ASP A 170 18.97 -8.76 -3.21
C ASP A 170 19.04 -7.68 -2.11
N PHE A 171 17.87 -7.31 -1.58
CA PHE A 171 17.72 -6.40 -0.44
C PHE A 171 16.38 -6.61 0.28
N GLN A 172 16.41 -6.76 1.61
CA GLN A 172 15.21 -6.80 2.44
C GLN A 172 14.85 -5.40 2.98
N LEU A 173 13.77 -4.81 2.46
CA LEU A 173 13.19 -3.59 2.98
C LEU A 173 12.31 -3.92 4.20
N MET A 174 12.55 -3.25 5.34
CA MET A 174 11.73 -3.35 6.54
C MET A 174 11.41 -1.95 7.09
N GLY A 175 10.17 -1.74 7.56
CA GLY A 175 9.80 -0.71 8.55
C GLY A 175 10.29 0.74 8.36
N ARG A 176 10.58 1.19 7.13
CA ARG A 176 11.27 2.47 6.89
C ARG A 176 10.33 3.67 6.95
N TYR A 177 10.67 4.69 7.73
CA TYR A 177 9.95 5.96 7.79
C TYR A 177 10.46 6.97 6.75
N VAL A 178 9.55 7.67 6.08
CA VAL A 178 9.81 8.69 5.06
C VAL A 178 8.72 9.77 5.13
N GLY A 179 9.10 11.05 5.13
CA GLY A 179 8.13 12.16 5.16
C GLY A 179 7.22 12.22 6.40
N GLY A 180 7.63 11.58 7.51
CA GLY A 180 6.83 11.46 8.73
C GLY A 180 5.86 10.26 8.76
N GLY A 181 5.69 9.55 7.63
CA GLY A 181 4.89 8.32 7.54
C GLY A 181 5.75 7.07 7.40
N LEU A 182 5.12 5.89 7.51
CA LEU A 182 5.75 4.61 7.21
C LEU A 182 5.67 4.34 5.69
N LEU A 183 6.79 4.00 5.05
CA LEU A 183 6.82 3.67 3.62
C LEU A 183 6.09 2.35 3.34
N LEU A 184 6.26 1.38 4.25
CA LEU A 184 5.83 -0.01 4.11
C LEU A 184 4.96 -0.44 5.30
N SER A 185 3.69 -0.69 5.02
CA SER A 185 2.63 -1.07 5.98
C SER A 185 1.76 -2.16 5.35
N ALA A 186 0.78 -2.72 6.08
CA ALA A 186 -0.23 -3.62 5.52
C ALA A 186 -1.02 -2.95 4.38
N ASP A 187 -1.60 -3.74 3.47
CA ASP A 187 -2.44 -3.31 2.34
C ASP A 187 -1.85 -2.14 1.51
N THR A 188 -0.54 -2.14 1.32
CA THR A 188 0.20 -1.02 0.74
C THR A 188 0.77 -1.43 -0.62
N HIS A 189 0.32 -0.73 -1.66
CA HIS A 189 0.90 -0.83 -3.00
C HIS A 189 2.19 -0.01 -3.07
N LEU A 190 3.28 -0.65 -3.50
CA LEU A 190 4.57 -0.03 -3.80
C LEU A 190 5.07 -0.47 -5.16
N TYR A 191 5.85 0.41 -5.78
CA TYR A 191 6.54 0.19 -7.04
C TYR A 191 8.04 0.33 -6.79
N PHE A 192 8.82 -0.64 -7.27
CA PHE A 192 10.26 -0.75 -7.03
C PHE A 192 11.03 -0.76 -8.34
N ARG A 193 12.23 -0.16 -8.33
CA ARG A 193 13.12 -0.09 -9.49
C ARG A 193 14.57 -0.11 -9.05
N VAL A 194 15.40 -0.89 -9.74
CA VAL A 194 16.85 -0.88 -9.61
C VAL A 194 17.44 -0.05 -10.73
N PHE A 195 18.39 0.82 -10.38
CA PHE A 195 19.25 1.50 -11.35
C PHE A 195 20.67 0.96 -11.18
N VAL A 196 21.25 0.47 -12.27
CA VAL A 196 22.69 0.21 -12.39
C VAL A 196 23.36 1.51 -12.79
N LEU A 197 24.40 1.93 -12.06
CA LEU A 197 25.23 3.06 -12.42
C LEU A 197 26.66 2.59 -12.66
N GLY A 198 27.27 3.03 -13.75
CA GLY A 198 28.68 2.75 -14.08
C GLY A 198 29.66 3.83 -13.64
N GLU A 199 30.96 3.53 -13.65
CA GLU A 199 32.04 4.50 -13.42
C GLU A 199 32.09 5.61 -14.49
N ASN A 200 31.62 5.30 -15.71
CA ASN A 200 31.74 6.11 -16.92
C ASN A 200 30.49 6.95 -17.24
N GLY A 201 29.52 7.07 -16.33
CA GLY A 201 28.28 7.81 -16.57
C GLY A 201 27.18 7.02 -17.30
N THR A 202 27.31 5.70 -17.42
CA THR A 202 26.19 4.84 -17.80
C THR A 202 25.16 4.75 -16.67
N LEU A 203 23.89 4.65 -17.06
CA LEU A 203 22.74 4.43 -16.19
C LEU A 203 21.78 3.46 -16.87
N ALA A 204 21.43 2.34 -16.22
CA ALA A 204 20.36 1.46 -16.71
C ALA A 204 19.31 1.21 -15.64
N GLY A 205 18.06 1.56 -15.92
CA GLY A 205 16.93 1.38 -15.03
C GLY A 205 16.12 0.13 -15.38
N SER A 206 15.91 -0.75 -14.40
CA SER A 206 15.13 -2.00 -14.53
C SER A 206 13.68 -1.79 -14.98
N ASN A 207 12.94 -2.87 -15.19
CA ASN A 207 11.48 -2.83 -15.19
C ASN A 207 10.95 -2.30 -13.84
N VAL A 208 9.73 -1.77 -13.84
CA VAL A 208 9.01 -1.41 -12.61
C VAL A 208 8.38 -2.67 -12.02
N LEU A 209 8.75 -3.04 -10.79
CA LEU A 209 8.12 -4.12 -10.04
C LEU A 209 7.01 -3.56 -9.14
N HIS A 210 5.77 -3.96 -9.38
CA HIS A 210 4.67 -3.72 -8.44
C HIS A 210 4.63 -4.80 -7.35
N VAL A 211 4.47 -4.39 -6.10
CA VAL A 211 4.21 -5.25 -4.93
C VAL A 211 3.05 -4.67 -4.14
N GLN A 212 2.13 -5.53 -3.68
CA GLN A 212 1.15 -5.19 -2.65
C GLN A 212 1.45 -6.03 -1.41
N THR A 213 1.57 -5.40 -0.24
CA THR A 213 1.65 -6.13 1.03
C THR A 213 0.28 -6.72 1.42
N PRO A 214 0.23 -7.91 2.04
CA PRO A 214 -1.01 -8.48 2.58
C PRO A 214 -1.75 -7.53 3.52
N LYS A 215 -3.06 -7.77 3.69
CA LYS A 215 -3.86 -7.07 4.71
C LYS A 215 -3.55 -7.57 6.11
N TRP A 216 -3.24 -8.86 6.23
CA TRP A 216 -2.95 -9.52 7.49
C TRP A 216 -1.79 -10.50 7.33
N ALA A 217 -0.89 -10.57 8.31
CA ALA A 217 0.29 -11.45 8.25
C ALA A 217 -0.08 -12.94 8.30
N ASN A 218 -1.31 -13.26 8.72
CA ASN A 218 -1.81 -14.63 8.90
C ASN A 218 -3.05 -14.96 8.05
N GLU A 219 -3.30 -14.20 6.98
CA GLU A 219 -4.49 -14.32 6.11
C GLU A 219 -4.67 -15.74 5.52
N ALA A 220 -3.58 -16.40 5.15
CA ALA A 220 -3.58 -17.79 4.66
C ALA A 220 -4.00 -18.84 5.72
N ASN A 221 -4.05 -18.46 7.00
CA ASN A 221 -4.42 -19.33 8.12
C ASN A 221 -5.87 -19.07 8.61
N PHE A 222 -6.65 -18.23 7.93
CA PHE A 222 -8.03 -17.97 8.31
C PHE A 222 -8.91 -19.23 8.13
N THR A 223 -9.64 -19.59 9.20
CA THR A 223 -10.60 -20.70 9.24
C THR A 223 -12.05 -20.21 9.39
N ARG A 224 -12.27 -18.90 9.28
CA ARG A 224 -13.57 -18.23 9.29
C ARG A 224 -13.64 -17.17 8.20
N SER A 225 -14.76 -17.19 7.48
CA SER A 225 -15.14 -16.17 6.51
C SER A 225 -16.66 -16.03 6.55
N TYR A 226 -17.14 -14.78 6.55
CA TYR A 226 -18.56 -14.47 6.63
C TYR A 226 -18.91 -13.27 5.75
N ARG A 227 -20.18 -13.21 5.35
CA ARG A 227 -20.82 -12.06 4.74
C ARG A 227 -21.84 -11.48 5.71
N LEU A 228 -21.83 -10.17 5.85
CA LEU A 228 -22.86 -9.43 6.58
C LEU A 228 -23.91 -8.92 5.57
N THR A 229 -25.15 -9.34 5.75
CA THR A 229 -26.29 -8.87 4.95
C THR A 229 -27.19 -8.01 5.82
N LEU A 230 -27.35 -6.72 5.49
CA LEU A 230 -28.25 -5.82 6.23
C LEU A 230 -29.71 -6.24 6.02
N GLU A 231 -30.39 -6.62 7.09
CA GLU A 231 -31.83 -6.95 7.06
C GLU A 231 -32.71 -5.76 7.43
N ARG A 232 -32.27 -4.94 8.39
CA ARG A 232 -32.94 -3.71 8.82
C ARG A 232 -31.98 -2.78 9.55
N ASN A 233 -32.26 -1.49 9.52
CA ASN A 233 -31.67 -0.50 10.42
C ASN A 233 -32.75 0.41 11.03
N PHE A 234 -32.43 1.09 12.12
CA PHE A 234 -33.30 2.06 12.77
C PHE A 234 -32.48 3.01 13.65
N ALA A 235 -32.97 4.24 13.83
CA ALA A 235 -32.36 5.18 14.77
C ALA A 235 -32.78 4.88 16.21
N GLY A 236 -31.83 4.98 17.14
CA GLY A 236 -32.12 5.13 18.57
C GLY A 236 -32.80 6.47 18.87
N ALA A 237 -33.52 6.55 19.99
CA ALA A 237 -34.15 7.79 20.44
C ALA A 237 -33.12 8.85 20.88
N TRP A 238 -31.92 8.41 21.28
CA TRP A 238 -30.82 9.18 21.83
C TRP A 238 -29.49 8.50 21.47
N PRO A 239 -28.33 9.12 21.75
CA PRO A 239 -27.03 8.44 21.72
C PRO A 239 -27.03 7.14 22.55
N ILE A 240 -26.50 6.06 21.98
CA ILE A 240 -26.45 4.71 22.56
C ILE A 240 -24.99 4.37 22.88
N PHE A 241 -24.72 4.02 24.14
CA PHE A 241 -23.39 3.69 24.66
C PHE A 241 -23.25 2.23 25.11
N GLY A 242 -24.21 1.38 24.75
CA GLY A 242 -24.17 -0.05 25.00
C GLY A 242 -25.34 -0.79 24.38
N VAL A 243 -25.10 -2.01 23.92
CA VAL A 243 -26.12 -2.92 23.40
C VAL A 243 -25.85 -4.35 23.88
N ALA A 244 -26.89 -5.05 24.33
CA ALA A 244 -26.79 -6.44 24.76
C ALA A 244 -28.03 -7.23 24.31
N TYR A 245 -27.92 -8.55 24.25
CA TYR A 245 -29.03 -9.46 24.01
C TYR A 245 -29.10 -10.48 25.15
N ASP A 246 -30.25 -10.57 25.83
CA ASP A 246 -30.38 -11.43 27.03
C ASP A 246 -30.72 -12.90 26.72
N GLY A 247 -30.90 -13.24 25.44
CA GLY A 247 -31.45 -14.51 24.97
C GLY A 247 -32.91 -14.41 24.50
N SER A 248 -33.62 -13.35 24.89
CA SER A 248 -35.01 -13.03 24.54
C SER A 248 -35.21 -11.62 24.00
N SER A 249 -34.48 -10.63 24.52
CA SER A 249 -34.72 -9.20 24.35
C SER A 249 -33.43 -8.44 24.05
N LEU A 250 -33.54 -7.37 23.25
CA LEU A 250 -32.45 -6.42 23.03
C LEU A 250 -32.48 -5.33 24.09
N TRP A 251 -31.33 -5.05 24.68
CA TRP A 251 -31.13 -3.98 25.65
C TRP A 251 -30.30 -2.87 25.03
N PHE A 252 -30.73 -1.63 25.20
CA PHE A 252 -30.02 -0.43 24.75
C PHE A 252 -29.80 0.52 25.92
N LEU A 253 -28.56 0.95 26.11
CA LEU A 253 -28.20 1.96 27.11
C LEU A 253 -28.03 3.32 26.42
N TYR A 254 -29.01 4.21 26.61
CA TYR A 254 -28.99 5.57 26.10
C TYR A 254 -28.35 6.54 27.11
N ARG A 255 -27.66 7.57 26.61
CA ARG A 255 -27.12 8.70 27.39
C ARG A 255 -27.76 10.01 26.90
N GLN A 256 -28.25 10.83 27.83
CA GLN A 256 -28.60 12.23 27.58
C GLN A 256 -27.62 13.11 28.36
N ASP A 257 -26.81 13.86 27.62
CA ASP A 257 -25.82 14.80 28.16
C ASP A 257 -26.53 16.08 28.63
N VAL A 258 -26.35 16.44 29.90
CA VAL A 258 -27.01 17.61 30.52
C VAL A 258 -26.20 18.90 30.30
N GLY A 259 -24.96 18.80 29.80
CA GLY A 259 -24.13 19.92 29.35
C GLY A 259 -23.34 20.66 30.45
N GLY A 260 -23.46 20.24 31.71
CA GLY A 260 -22.71 20.81 32.84
C GLY A 260 -21.62 19.88 33.37
N TYR A 261 -20.42 20.42 33.62
CA TYR A 261 -19.25 19.64 34.09
C TYR A 261 -19.44 19.01 35.49
N TYR A 262 -20.45 19.46 36.24
CA TYR A 262 -20.79 18.97 37.58
C TYR A 262 -22.23 18.46 37.69
N ASP A 263 -22.91 18.26 36.56
CA ASP A 263 -24.26 17.69 36.50
C ASP A 263 -24.16 16.22 36.03
N PRO A 264 -24.97 15.29 36.56
CA PRO A 264 -24.94 13.89 36.12
C PRO A 264 -25.65 13.73 34.77
N ASP A 265 -25.20 12.76 33.98
CA ASP A 265 -25.90 12.34 32.77
C ASP A 265 -27.18 11.58 33.13
N THR A 266 -28.26 11.83 32.39
CA THR A 266 -29.42 10.93 32.46
C THR A 266 -29.14 9.68 31.63
N LEU A 267 -29.02 8.54 32.30
CA LEU A 267 -28.85 7.24 31.66
C LEU A 267 -30.19 6.51 31.61
N THR A 268 -30.53 5.97 30.43
CA THR A 268 -31.81 5.30 30.20
C THR A 268 -31.58 3.93 29.58
N LEU A 269 -31.80 2.88 30.36
CA LEU A 269 -31.67 1.48 29.96
C LEU A 269 -33.04 0.96 29.51
N VAL A 270 -33.14 0.54 28.25
CA VAL A 270 -34.40 0.14 27.62
C VAL A 270 -34.34 -1.29 27.10
N GLN A 271 -35.25 -2.14 27.57
CA GLN A 271 -35.51 -3.46 27.03
C GLN A 271 -36.48 -3.35 25.84
N ARG A 272 -36.17 -4.01 24.73
CA ARG A 272 -37.01 -4.07 23.53
C ARG A 272 -37.20 -5.49 23.03
N ASP A 273 -38.41 -5.77 22.57
CA ASP A 273 -38.72 -6.98 21.81
C ASP A 273 -37.90 -7.00 20.51
N PRO A 274 -37.18 -8.09 20.18
CA PRO A 274 -36.27 -8.11 19.05
C PRO A 274 -37.00 -8.12 17.70
N ALA A 275 -38.26 -8.56 17.62
CA ALA A 275 -39.00 -8.61 16.35
C ALA A 275 -39.59 -7.23 15.99
N THR A 276 -40.36 -6.66 16.91
CA THR A 276 -41.19 -5.46 16.75
C THR A 276 -40.52 -4.16 17.20
N LEU A 277 -39.43 -4.25 17.98
CA LEU A 277 -38.77 -3.13 18.65
C LEU A 277 -39.63 -2.39 19.69
N ALA A 278 -40.78 -2.97 20.08
CA ALA A 278 -41.62 -2.47 21.16
C ALA A 278 -40.83 -2.40 22.47
N VAL A 279 -41.03 -1.33 23.24
CA VAL A 279 -40.42 -1.19 24.58
C VAL A 279 -41.14 -2.13 25.54
N LEU A 280 -40.36 -3.01 26.18
CA LEU A 280 -40.85 -3.97 27.18
C LEU A 280 -40.66 -3.45 28.61
N ASN A 281 -39.53 -2.80 28.87
CA ASN A 281 -39.18 -2.23 30.17
C ASN A 281 -38.20 -1.05 30.00
N THR A 282 -38.18 -0.15 30.97
CA THR A 282 -37.29 1.03 30.99
C THR A 282 -36.85 1.34 32.41
N PHE A 283 -35.55 1.48 32.63
CA PHE A 283 -34.96 2.03 33.85
C PHE A 283 -34.27 3.37 33.54
N VAL A 284 -34.40 4.33 34.45
CA VAL A 284 -33.76 5.66 34.34
C VAL A 284 -32.97 5.91 35.62
N PHE A 285 -31.72 6.32 35.49
CA PHE A 285 -30.84 6.66 36.60
C PHE A 285 -29.85 7.75 36.19
N GLU A 286 -29.28 8.44 37.17
CA GLU A 286 -28.31 9.52 37.00
C GLU A 286 -26.90 9.02 37.37
N ASP A 287 -25.89 9.33 36.55
CA ASP A 287 -24.49 9.05 36.90
C ASP A 287 -23.54 10.13 36.36
N TYR A 288 -22.45 10.41 37.09
CA TYR A 288 -21.41 11.37 36.72
C TYR A 288 -20.34 10.76 35.78
N ARG A 289 -20.59 9.54 35.28
CA ARG A 289 -19.68 8.77 34.42
C ARG A 289 -20.34 8.47 33.09
N VAL A 290 -19.59 8.70 32.02
CA VAL A 290 -20.00 8.38 30.67
C VAL A 290 -20.01 6.85 30.51
N PRO A 291 -21.15 6.21 30.21
CA PRO A 291 -21.15 4.79 29.84
C PRO A 291 -20.34 4.56 28.57
N THR A 292 -19.64 3.44 28.48
CA THR A 292 -18.84 3.09 27.29
C THR A 292 -19.13 1.71 26.72
N GLY A 293 -19.80 0.82 27.46
CA GLY A 293 -20.19 -0.49 26.92
C GLY A 293 -21.17 -1.21 27.82
N MET A 294 -21.90 -2.18 27.26
CA MET A 294 -22.83 -3.02 27.98
C MET A 294 -22.79 -4.46 27.47
N THR A 295 -22.97 -5.45 28.34
CA THR A 295 -23.14 -6.86 27.97
C THR A 295 -24.07 -7.61 28.94
N TRP A 296 -24.31 -8.89 28.69
CA TRP A 296 -25.20 -9.76 29.49
C TRP A 296 -24.46 -11.03 29.91
N ASP A 297 -24.45 -11.36 31.21
CA ASP A 297 -23.72 -12.54 31.72
C ASP A 297 -24.56 -13.84 31.78
N GLY A 298 -25.85 -13.78 31.46
CA GLY A 298 -26.81 -14.86 31.69
C GLY A 298 -27.76 -14.62 32.87
N SER A 299 -27.50 -13.58 33.68
CA SER A 299 -28.27 -13.22 34.88
C SER A 299 -28.44 -11.70 35.09
N SER A 300 -27.42 -10.91 34.75
CA SER A 300 -27.33 -9.46 34.97
C SER A 300 -26.76 -8.74 33.75
N LEU A 301 -27.16 -7.48 33.59
CA LEU A 301 -26.60 -6.56 32.60
C LEU A 301 -25.37 -5.89 33.21
N TRP A 302 -24.23 -6.01 32.53
CA TRP A 302 -22.97 -5.41 32.98
C TRP A 302 -22.66 -4.17 32.15
N VAL A 303 -22.38 -3.04 32.82
CA VAL A 303 -22.14 -1.73 32.20
C VAL A 303 -20.76 -1.21 32.59
N SER A 304 -19.99 -0.76 31.61
CA SER A 304 -18.75 0.00 31.79
C SER A 304 -19.09 1.48 31.92
N LEU A 305 -18.76 2.09 33.06
CA LEU A 305 -18.93 3.52 33.35
C LEU A 305 -17.56 4.18 33.52
N GLY A 306 -17.25 5.13 32.63
CA GLY A 306 -15.94 5.79 32.53
C GLY A 306 -15.95 7.27 32.91
N GLY A 307 -14.86 7.71 33.51
CA GLY A 307 -14.57 9.12 33.83
C GLY A 307 -13.12 9.26 34.27
N SER A 308 -12.56 10.47 34.19
CA SER A 308 -11.10 10.72 34.27
C SER A 308 -10.40 10.06 35.46
N ASN A 309 -11.07 9.99 36.63
CA ASN A 309 -10.55 9.39 37.86
C ASN A 309 -11.50 8.36 38.51
N ASN A 310 -12.62 8.02 37.87
CA ASN A 310 -13.62 7.08 38.40
C ASN A 310 -14.12 6.19 37.25
N ARG A 311 -13.60 4.97 37.18
CA ARG A 311 -13.93 3.96 36.16
C ARG A 311 -14.42 2.71 36.88
N GLN A 312 -15.61 2.25 36.55
CA GLN A 312 -16.20 1.05 37.15
C GLN A 312 -16.91 0.17 36.12
N LEU A 313 -16.93 -1.12 36.41
CA LEU A 313 -17.79 -2.12 35.80
C LEU A 313 -18.88 -2.43 36.83
N ILE A 314 -20.15 -2.10 36.52
CA ILE A 314 -21.29 -2.32 37.42
C ILE A 314 -22.24 -3.39 36.86
N SER A 315 -22.92 -4.13 37.74
CA SER A 315 -24.05 -4.99 37.35
C SER A 315 -25.38 -4.32 37.67
N ILE A 316 -26.34 -4.47 36.76
CA ILE A 316 -27.70 -3.96 36.84
C ILE A 316 -28.66 -5.16 36.73
N ASN A 317 -29.54 -5.28 37.72
CA ASN A 317 -30.59 -6.29 37.74
C ASN A 317 -31.62 -6.02 36.61
N PRO A 318 -31.89 -6.97 35.69
CA PRO A 318 -32.76 -6.75 34.54
C PRO A 318 -34.25 -6.65 34.90
N VAL A 319 -34.64 -7.06 36.12
CA VAL A 319 -36.04 -7.03 36.58
C VAL A 319 -36.34 -5.76 37.39
N THR A 320 -35.38 -5.30 38.20
CA THR A 320 -35.58 -4.18 39.14
C THR A 320 -34.84 -2.89 38.76
N GLY A 321 -33.84 -2.96 37.88
CA GLY A 321 -32.96 -1.83 37.57
C GLY A 321 -31.96 -1.48 38.68
N ALA A 322 -31.92 -2.25 39.77
CA ALA A 322 -31.02 -2.01 40.88
C ALA A 322 -29.56 -2.32 40.51
N HIS A 323 -28.62 -1.53 41.02
CA HIS A 323 -27.19 -1.83 40.95
C HIS A 323 -26.83 -2.86 42.03
N GLU A 324 -26.24 -3.99 41.65
CA GLU A 324 -25.99 -5.11 42.59
C GLU A 324 -24.51 -5.33 42.91
N GLN A 325 -23.61 -5.12 41.93
CA GLN A 325 -22.16 -5.28 42.07
C GLN A 325 -21.43 -4.13 41.38
N ALA A 326 -20.20 -3.85 41.84
CA ALA A 326 -19.33 -2.85 41.24
C ALA A 326 -17.84 -3.22 41.43
N PHE A 327 -17.08 -3.23 40.33
CA PHE A 327 -15.63 -3.39 40.33
C PHE A 327 -14.96 -2.14 39.76
N VAL A 328 -13.78 -1.77 40.30
CA VAL A 328 -12.96 -0.68 39.74
C VAL A 328 -12.18 -1.20 38.53
N THR A 329 -12.20 -0.48 37.41
CA THR A 329 -11.57 -0.91 36.16
C THR A 329 -10.31 -0.13 35.80
N THR A 330 -9.46 -0.75 34.98
CA THR A 330 -8.32 -0.11 34.31
C THR A 330 -8.80 0.91 33.27
N GLU A 331 -7.88 1.71 32.72
CA GLU A 331 -8.22 2.80 31.82
C GLU A 331 -8.79 2.35 30.45
N GLY A 332 -9.84 3.04 29.99
CA GLY A 332 -10.18 3.15 28.57
C GLY A 332 -10.94 1.99 27.95
N THR A 333 -11.91 1.38 28.64
CA THR A 333 -12.83 0.40 28.06
C THR A 333 -13.83 1.06 27.09
N GLU A 334 -13.99 0.51 25.87
CA GLU A 334 -14.90 1.02 24.80
C GLU A 334 -16.07 0.08 24.46
N SER A 335 -16.02 -1.17 24.92
CA SER A 335 -17.09 -2.14 24.66
C SER A 335 -16.94 -3.38 25.54
N LEU A 336 -18.05 -4.10 25.72
CA LEU A 336 -18.14 -5.27 26.58
C LEU A 336 -18.76 -6.47 25.85
N ALA A 337 -18.20 -7.66 26.06
CA ALA A 337 -18.81 -8.92 25.65
C ALA A 337 -18.69 -9.98 26.77
N TRP A 338 -19.47 -11.04 26.73
CA TRP A 338 -19.43 -12.13 27.71
C TRP A 338 -19.17 -13.47 27.02
N THR A 339 -18.19 -14.24 27.50
CA THR A 339 -17.82 -15.53 26.89
C THR A 339 -18.67 -16.73 27.36
N GLY A 340 -19.53 -16.52 28.36
CA GLY A 340 -20.13 -17.61 29.16
C GLY A 340 -19.37 -17.90 30.46
N SER A 341 -18.18 -17.31 30.66
CA SER A 341 -17.36 -17.51 31.87
C SER A 341 -16.49 -16.31 32.27
N LEU A 342 -16.08 -15.47 31.31
CA LEU A 342 -15.26 -14.27 31.53
C LEU A 342 -15.85 -13.11 30.72
N LEU A 343 -15.77 -11.91 31.29
CA LEU A 343 -16.19 -10.68 30.62
C LEU A 343 -15.00 -10.10 29.85
N LEU A 344 -15.24 -9.76 28.58
CA LEU A 344 -14.26 -9.14 27.70
C LEU A 344 -14.40 -7.62 27.73
N GLN A 345 -13.29 -6.91 27.84
CA GLN A 345 -13.23 -5.44 27.71
C GLN A 345 -12.31 -5.07 26.53
N SER A 346 -12.86 -4.46 25.48
CA SER A 346 -12.02 -3.83 24.44
C SER A 346 -11.48 -2.49 24.96
N LYS A 347 -10.20 -2.19 24.72
CA LYS A 347 -9.58 -0.93 25.16
C LYS A 347 -9.36 0.06 24.00
N GLY A 348 -9.84 1.30 24.16
CA GLY A 348 -9.83 2.37 23.16
C GLY A 348 -8.60 3.26 23.12
N TYR A 349 -7.71 3.12 24.10
CA TYR A 349 -6.40 3.77 24.00
C TYR A 349 -5.58 3.16 22.84
N ILE A 350 -4.57 3.89 22.37
CA ILE A 350 -3.76 3.47 21.24
C ILE A 350 -3.09 2.13 21.55
N GLN A 351 -3.22 1.17 20.64
CA GLN A 351 -2.76 -0.21 20.81
C GLN A 351 -3.45 -1.00 21.94
N GLY A 352 -4.64 -0.57 22.37
CA GLY A 352 -5.41 -1.20 23.44
C GLY A 352 -5.73 -2.70 23.20
N PRO A 353 -5.50 -3.57 24.19
CA PRO A 353 -5.78 -5.01 24.10
C PRO A 353 -7.28 -5.31 24.31
N ILE A 354 -7.61 -6.60 24.32
CA ILE A 354 -8.85 -7.10 24.93
C ILE A 354 -8.47 -7.71 26.29
N GLU A 355 -8.96 -7.12 27.40
CA GLU A 355 -8.83 -7.72 28.73
C GLU A 355 -9.90 -8.78 28.96
N ARG A 356 -9.56 -9.84 29.69
CA ARG A 356 -10.50 -10.85 30.23
C ARG A 356 -10.65 -10.61 31.72
N VAL A 357 -11.87 -10.40 32.19
CA VAL A 357 -12.21 -10.09 33.58
C VAL A 357 -13.00 -11.26 34.16
N ASP A 358 -12.57 -11.75 35.32
CA ASP A 358 -13.33 -12.67 36.16
C ASP A 358 -14.34 -11.89 37.01
N LEU A 359 -15.63 -12.14 36.81
CA LEU A 359 -16.70 -11.46 37.55
C LEU A 359 -16.87 -11.96 38.99
N ALA A 360 -16.23 -13.06 39.40
CA ALA A 360 -16.21 -13.49 40.80
C ALA A 360 -15.25 -12.65 41.66
N THR A 361 -14.27 -11.98 41.05
CA THR A 361 -13.23 -11.20 41.75
C THR A 361 -13.07 -9.75 41.25
N GLY A 362 -13.60 -9.42 40.07
CA GLY A 362 -13.27 -8.19 39.35
C GLY A 362 -11.86 -8.17 38.75
N GLY A 363 -11.09 -9.27 38.86
CA GLY A 363 -9.69 -9.34 38.47
C GLY A 363 -9.49 -9.60 36.98
N ILE A 364 -8.37 -9.11 36.43
CA ILE A 364 -7.94 -9.43 35.05
C ILE A 364 -7.36 -10.86 35.05
N ALA A 365 -8.10 -11.79 34.44
CA ALA A 365 -7.71 -13.19 34.27
C ALA A 365 -6.75 -13.40 33.08
N GLY A 366 -6.63 -12.43 32.17
CA GLY A 366 -5.69 -12.46 31.05
C GLY A 366 -5.94 -11.35 30.03
N THR A 367 -5.14 -11.31 28.97
CA THR A 367 -5.27 -10.33 27.88
C THR A 367 -5.08 -10.99 26.51
N LEU A 368 -5.68 -10.40 25.47
CA LEU A 368 -5.51 -10.79 24.08
C LEU A 368 -4.98 -9.59 23.28
N ILE A 369 -4.10 -9.88 22.32
CA ILE A 369 -3.62 -8.89 21.35
C ILE A 369 -4.75 -8.61 20.36
N ASN A 370 -5.12 -7.34 20.18
CA ASN A 370 -6.05 -6.96 19.13
C ASN A 370 -5.34 -7.09 17.75
N PRO A 371 -5.87 -7.87 16.78
CA PRO A 371 -5.23 -8.08 15.48
C PRO A 371 -4.96 -6.80 14.68
N PHE A 372 -5.72 -5.72 14.90
CA PHE A 372 -5.48 -4.43 14.24
C PHE A 372 -4.10 -3.82 14.52
N THR A 373 -3.39 -4.25 15.57
CA THR A 373 -1.96 -3.95 15.79
C THR A 373 -1.08 -4.24 14.56
N GLN A 374 -1.41 -5.28 13.77
CA GLN A 374 -0.69 -5.62 12.54
C GLN A 374 -0.78 -4.54 11.45
N ARG A 375 -1.78 -3.66 11.53
CA ARG A 375 -2.05 -2.57 10.57
C ARG A 375 -1.56 -1.20 11.07
N GLY A 376 -0.93 -1.14 12.26
CA GLY A 376 -0.24 0.03 12.79
C GLY A 376 -0.88 0.61 14.06
N VAL A 377 -1.31 1.87 14.00
CA VAL A 377 -1.98 2.56 15.11
C VAL A 377 -3.46 2.21 15.08
N HIS A 378 -3.91 1.41 16.04
CA HIS A 378 -5.32 1.03 16.22
C HIS A 378 -5.91 1.62 17.52
N ARG A 379 -7.25 1.72 17.58
CA ARG A 379 -8.04 1.96 18.78
C ARG A 379 -9.30 1.09 18.71
N ALA A 380 -9.41 0.13 19.62
CA ALA A 380 -10.52 -0.81 19.60
C ALA A 380 -11.87 -0.09 19.78
N ALA A 381 -12.91 -0.65 19.19
CA ALA A 381 -14.28 -0.17 19.31
C ALA A 381 -15.17 -1.30 19.88
N GLY A 382 -16.25 -1.63 19.18
CA GLY A 382 -17.17 -2.70 19.52
C GLY A 382 -16.51 -4.07 19.69
N ILE A 383 -17.04 -4.85 20.62
CA ILE A 383 -16.72 -6.27 20.78
C ILE A 383 -18.00 -7.06 20.95
N ALA A 384 -18.09 -8.23 20.32
CA ALA A 384 -19.18 -9.17 20.45
C ALA A 384 -18.63 -10.60 20.56
N TYR A 385 -19.39 -11.49 21.18
CA TYR A 385 -19.00 -12.89 21.35
C TYR A 385 -20.13 -13.84 21.00
N ARG A 386 -19.76 -14.95 20.36
CA ARG A 386 -20.53 -16.20 20.30
C ARG A 386 -19.55 -17.36 20.54
N PRO A 387 -20.01 -18.57 20.95
CA PRO A 387 -19.12 -19.67 21.32
C PRO A 387 -18.01 -19.95 20.31
N GLY A 388 -16.74 -19.82 20.73
CA GLY A 388 -15.56 -20.00 19.89
C GLY A 388 -15.16 -18.81 19.01
N GLU A 389 -15.85 -17.67 19.07
CA GLU A 389 -15.60 -16.50 18.23
C GLU A 389 -15.81 -15.16 18.95
N ILE A 390 -14.71 -14.44 19.13
CA ILE A 390 -14.66 -13.04 19.58
C ILE A 390 -14.57 -12.14 18.35
N TRP A 391 -15.60 -11.35 18.08
CA TRP A 391 -15.63 -10.39 16.96
C TRP A 391 -15.32 -8.99 17.48
N GLY A 392 -14.33 -8.31 16.89
CA GLY A 392 -13.91 -6.95 17.28
C GLY A 392 -13.87 -5.96 16.11
N SER A 393 -14.14 -4.69 16.39
CA SER A 393 -13.99 -3.56 15.46
C SER A 393 -12.93 -2.56 15.95
N ASP A 394 -12.58 -1.61 15.07
CA ASP A 394 -11.65 -0.50 15.32
C ASP A 394 -12.33 0.84 14.99
N LEU A 395 -11.92 1.94 15.63
CA LEU A 395 -12.49 3.27 15.40
C LEU A 395 -12.12 3.91 14.06
N THR A 396 -11.25 3.28 13.26
CA THR A 396 -10.74 3.78 11.97
C THR A 396 -10.92 2.79 10.80
N GLN A 397 -11.02 1.48 11.09
CA GLN A 397 -11.22 0.43 10.09
C GLN A 397 -12.64 -0.13 10.16
N SER A 398 -13.32 -0.26 9.02
CA SER A 398 -14.69 -0.80 8.95
C SER A 398 -14.74 -2.33 8.89
N ASP A 399 -13.61 -3.01 8.71
CA ASP A 399 -13.47 -4.47 8.83
C ASP A 399 -13.79 -4.93 10.27
N LEU A 400 -14.23 -6.18 10.42
CA LEU A 400 -14.30 -6.86 11.71
C LEU A 400 -13.28 -8.00 11.76
N VAL A 401 -12.54 -8.11 12.86
CA VAL A 401 -11.58 -9.20 13.12
C VAL A 401 -12.23 -10.26 14.00
N ILE A 402 -11.98 -11.53 13.69
CA ILE A 402 -12.45 -12.69 14.46
C ILE A 402 -11.25 -13.35 15.15
N LEU A 403 -11.32 -13.46 16.48
CA LEU A 403 -10.42 -14.27 17.28
C LEU A 403 -11.12 -15.51 17.81
N ASP A 404 -10.37 -16.58 18.09
CA ASP A 404 -10.86 -17.72 18.87
C ASP A 404 -10.78 -17.49 20.39
N ASP A 405 -11.20 -18.48 21.17
CA ASP A 405 -11.14 -18.46 22.64
C ASP A 405 -9.71 -18.50 23.21
N ALA A 406 -8.67 -18.69 22.38
CA ALA A 406 -7.26 -18.55 22.75
C ALA A 406 -6.68 -17.16 22.36
N GLY A 407 -7.39 -16.37 21.55
CA GLY A 407 -6.91 -15.09 21.01
C GLY A 407 -6.15 -15.22 19.68
N VAL A 408 -6.23 -16.37 19.00
CA VAL A 408 -5.69 -16.54 17.64
C VAL A 408 -6.62 -15.82 16.66
N HIS A 409 -6.06 -15.02 15.77
CA HIS A 409 -6.80 -14.34 14.70
C HIS A 409 -7.22 -15.36 13.62
N ILE A 410 -8.49 -15.76 13.58
CA ILE A 410 -9.00 -16.88 12.75
C ILE A 410 -9.80 -16.45 11.52
N GLY A 411 -10.11 -15.16 11.35
CA GLY A 411 -10.84 -14.67 10.19
C GLY A 411 -11.12 -13.19 10.24
N VAL A 412 -11.59 -12.65 9.11
CA VAL A 412 -11.94 -11.23 8.93
C VAL A 412 -13.24 -11.13 8.14
N VAL A 413 -14.05 -10.12 8.46
CA VAL A 413 -15.33 -9.87 7.81
C VAL A 413 -15.35 -8.42 7.31
N ALA A 414 -15.36 -8.25 6.00
CA ALA A 414 -15.47 -6.94 5.38
C ALA A 414 -16.84 -6.33 5.72
N SER A 415 -16.82 -5.09 6.21
CA SER A 415 -18.04 -4.34 6.55
C SER A 415 -17.98 -2.92 5.99
N ALA A 416 -19.15 -2.40 5.64
CA ALA A 416 -19.33 -1.04 5.10
C ALA A 416 -19.47 0.04 6.19
N SER A 417 -19.24 -0.29 7.47
CA SER A 417 -19.41 0.65 8.59
C SER A 417 -18.52 0.32 9.79
N ILE A 418 -18.21 1.35 10.57
CA ILE A 418 -17.51 1.24 11.86
C ILE A 418 -18.57 1.11 12.96
N TYR A 419 -18.55 -0.01 13.69
CA TYR A 419 -19.47 -0.27 14.80
C TYR A 419 -18.81 0.05 16.16
N ARG A 420 -19.38 0.98 16.93
CA ARG A 420 -18.92 1.33 18.29
C ARG A 420 -19.29 0.29 19.34
N HIS A 421 -20.49 -0.27 19.23
CA HIS A 421 -21.00 -1.29 20.14
C HIS A 421 -21.66 -2.39 19.32
N MET A 422 -21.49 -3.65 19.74
CA MET A 422 -21.97 -4.82 19.01
C MET A 422 -22.49 -5.88 19.98
N THR A 423 -23.44 -6.70 19.54
CA THR A 423 -23.84 -7.92 20.24
C THR A 423 -24.39 -8.95 19.26
N PHE A 424 -24.30 -10.24 19.58
CA PHE A 424 -24.94 -11.29 18.79
C PHE A 424 -26.37 -11.52 19.25
N MET A 425 -27.27 -11.72 18.29
CA MET A 425 -28.68 -12.03 18.47
C MET A 425 -29.01 -13.27 17.62
N GLY A 426 -28.56 -14.44 18.08
CA GLY A 426 -28.66 -15.70 17.33
C GLY A 426 -27.75 -15.70 16.10
N ASP A 427 -28.33 -15.85 14.90
CA ASP A 427 -27.63 -15.79 13.61
C ASP A 427 -27.30 -14.36 13.13
N ARG A 428 -27.68 -13.34 13.93
CA ARG A 428 -27.51 -11.92 13.60
C ARG A 428 -26.44 -11.25 14.44
N LEU A 429 -25.74 -10.30 13.84
CA LEU A 429 -24.95 -9.27 14.52
C LEU A 429 -25.80 -8.00 14.60
N VAL A 430 -25.99 -7.48 15.81
CA VAL A 430 -26.57 -6.15 16.05
C VAL A 430 -25.43 -5.19 16.31
N GLY A 431 -25.29 -4.16 15.48
CA GLY A 431 -24.18 -3.21 15.52
C GLY A 431 -24.65 -1.76 15.50
N ILE A 432 -23.95 -0.88 16.22
CA ILE A 432 -24.29 0.54 16.34
C ILE A 432 -23.21 1.40 15.67
N THR A 433 -23.61 2.23 14.70
CA THR A 433 -22.71 3.07 13.89
C THR A 433 -22.93 4.56 14.17
N GLY A 434 -21.85 5.32 14.22
CA GLY A 434 -21.89 6.63 14.87
C GLY A 434 -22.37 6.44 16.30
N ASP A 435 -23.25 7.32 16.77
CA ASP A 435 -23.69 7.29 18.16
C ASP A 435 -25.16 6.81 18.31
N SER A 436 -25.93 6.59 17.23
CA SER A 436 -27.37 6.25 17.35
C SER A 436 -27.98 5.34 16.28
N LEU A 437 -27.31 5.03 15.16
CA LEU A 437 -27.89 4.19 14.11
C LEU A 437 -27.63 2.71 14.41
N VAL A 438 -28.70 1.95 14.67
CA VAL A 438 -28.66 0.51 14.92
C VAL A 438 -28.86 -0.24 13.61
N HIS A 439 -28.01 -1.24 13.35
CA HIS A 439 -28.12 -2.17 12.23
C HIS A 439 -28.35 -3.59 12.77
N VAL A 440 -29.16 -4.37 12.06
CA VAL A 440 -29.30 -5.81 12.30
C VAL A 440 -28.89 -6.53 11.01
N LEU A 441 -27.83 -7.31 11.14
CA LEU A 441 -27.07 -7.91 10.05
C LEU A 441 -27.16 -9.42 10.17
N LYS A 442 -27.59 -10.11 9.12
CA LYS A 442 -27.50 -11.56 9.04
C LYS A 442 -26.06 -11.98 8.80
N VAL A 443 -25.59 -12.99 9.52
CA VAL A 443 -24.20 -13.49 9.46
C VAL A 443 -24.16 -14.78 8.66
N ASP A 444 -23.93 -14.65 7.35
CA ASP A 444 -23.89 -15.77 6.41
C ASP A 444 -22.46 -16.32 6.25
N PRO A 445 -22.20 -17.63 6.44
CA PRO A 445 -20.91 -18.23 6.09
C PRO A 445 -20.57 -18.04 4.61
N GLN A 446 -19.27 -17.90 4.31
CA GLN A 446 -18.74 -17.76 2.94
C GLN A 446 -18.12 -19.04 2.40
#